data_AF-A0A2M6W472-F1
#
_entry.id   AF-A0A2M6W472-F1
#
_cell.length_a   1.000
_cell.length_b   1.000
_cell.length_c   1.000
_cell.angle_alpha   90.00
_cell.angle_beta   90.00
_cell.angle_gamma   90.00
#
_symmetry.space_group_name_H-M   'P 1'
#
loop_
_entity.id
_entity.type
_entity.pdbx_description
1 polymer ?
#
loop_
_entity_poly.entity_id
_entity_poly.type
_entity_poly.pdbx_seq_one_letter_code
_entity_poly.pdbx_strand_id
1 'polypeptide(L)'
;MCYSKEVQLTTGATIWAFSFFYYIFYSIKYQAIQKKWLLPFLKNVIMVFALIGSHQIFEFLSLVTNNQIIYKIGLVLSISSMYFLIRSLEIILNRNLRSKLSLIIIGAITIHAFLIEMSFEGYSFYLRHNSAFIWASAWMLLFIYFHICALKGRKFLQDDSSKKAIITYLLATFGMYPKN
;
A
#
# COMPACT_ATOMS: atom_id res chain seq x y z
N MET A 1 -4.74 -14.00 -5.27
CA MET A 1 -5.07 -14.34 -6.68
C MET A 1 -3.76 -14.43 -7.43
N CYS A 2 -3.44 -15.58 -8.02
CA CYS A 2 -2.23 -15.75 -8.82
C CYS A 2 -2.54 -15.29 -10.25
N TYR A 3 -2.04 -14.13 -10.65
CA TYR A 3 -2.18 -13.63 -12.01
C TYR A 3 -1.08 -14.20 -12.91
N SER A 4 -1.35 -14.33 -14.22
CA SER A 4 -0.31 -14.72 -15.18
C SER A 4 0.83 -13.70 -15.20
N LYS A 5 2.01 -14.10 -15.69
CA LYS A 5 3.20 -13.23 -15.77
C LYS A 5 2.89 -11.94 -16.55
N GLU A 6 2.13 -12.06 -17.63
CA GLU A 6 1.72 -10.96 -18.51
C GLU A 6 0.77 -9.99 -17.80
N VAL A 7 -0.15 -10.52 -17.00
CA VAL A 7 -1.07 -9.70 -16.20
C VAL A 7 -0.33 -8.96 -15.10
N GLN A 8 0.62 -9.60 -14.41
CA GLN A 8 1.47 -8.95 -13.40
C GLN A 8 2.27 -7.79 -14.01
N LEU A 9 2.94 -8.02 -15.15
CA LEU A 9 3.71 -6.99 -15.85
C LEU A 9 2.81 -5.84 -16.29
N THR A 10 1.72 -6.14 -16.99
CA THR A 10 0.82 -5.12 -17.56
C THR A 10 0.19 -4.28 -16.45
N THR A 11 -0.33 -4.94 -15.40
CA THR A 11 -0.94 -4.26 -14.25
C THR A 11 0.09 -3.43 -13.51
N GLY A 12 1.26 -4.00 -13.21
CA GLY A 12 2.34 -3.32 -12.50
C GLY A 12 2.86 -2.10 -13.25
N ALA A 13 3.17 -2.25 -14.54
CA ALA A 13 3.62 -1.16 -15.40
C ALA A 13 2.57 -0.05 -15.52
N THR A 14 1.30 -0.42 -15.69
CA THR A 14 0.18 0.53 -15.77
C THR A 14 0.07 1.33 -14.48
N ILE A 15 -0.03 0.67 -13.33
CA ILE A 15 -0.14 1.34 -12.02
C ILE A 15 1.05 2.26 -11.78
N TRP A 16 2.27 1.79 -12.08
CA TRP A 16 3.48 2.56 -11.87
C TRP A 16 3.54 3.80 -12.79
N ALA A 17 3.25 3.64 -14.09
CA ALA A 17 3.23 4.74 -15.05
C ALA A 17 2.18 5.80 -14.70
N PHE A 18 0.96 5.38 -14.34
CA PHE A 18 -0.07 6.31 -13.87
C PHE A 18 0.34 7.01 -12.58
N SER A 19 0.94 6.31 -11.61
CA SER A 19 1.44 6.92 -10.37
C SER A 19 2.49 7.99 -10.67
N PHE A 20 3.42 7.70 -11.58
CA PHE A 20 4.47 8.63 -12.00
C PHE A 20 3.91 9.84 -12.76
N PHE A 21 3.01 9.63 -13.72
CA PHE A 21 2.35 10.71 -14.43
C PHE A 21 1.56 11.61 -13.48
N TYR A 22 0.81 11.01 -12.55
CA TYR A 22 0.04 11.76 -11.56
C TYR A 22 0.94 12.58 -10.63
N TYR A 23 2.11 12.05 -10.27
CA TYR A 23 3.13 12.79 -9.52
C TYR A 23 3.62 14.03 -10.26
N ILE A 24 3.98 13.90 -11.54
CA ILE A 24 4.44 15.02 -12.36
C ILE A 24 3.33 16.07 -12.48
N PHE A 25 2.15 15.65 -12.94
CA PHE A 25 1.01 16.52 -13.14
C PHE A 25 0.66 17.30 -11.87
N TYR A 26 0.59 16.60 -10.73
CA TYR A 26 0.26 17.21 -9.46
C TYR A 26 1.37 18.13 -8.94
N SER A 27 2.65 17.76 -9.12
CA SER A 27 3.77 18.61 -8.70
C SER A 27 3.79 19.94 -9.43
N ILE A 28 3.38 19.96 -10.70
CA ILE A 28 3.23 21.20 -11.49
C ILE A 28 2.01 22.01 -11.00
N LYS A 29 0.85 21.38 -10.86
CA LYS A 29 -0.40 22.08 -10.52
C LYS A 29 -0.56 22.48 -9.05
N TYR A 30 0.19 21.85 -8.13
CA TYR A 30 0.05 22.12 -6.70
C TYR A 30 0.42 23.55 -6.31
N GLN A 31 1.27 24.23 -7.09
CA GLN A 31 1.64 25.63 -6.81
C GLN A 31 0.43 26.57 -6.74
N ALA A 32 -0.70 26.20 -7.36
CA ALA A 32 -1.94 26.97 -7.32
C ALA A 32 -2.88 26.64 -6.13
N ILE A 33 -2.60 25.57 -5.36
CA ILE A 33 -3.53 25.05 -4.34
C ILE A 33 -3.09 25.47 -2.93
N GLN A 34 -3.92 26.26 -2.24
CA GLN A 34 -3.62 26.80 -0.89
C GLN A 34 -3.78 25.78 0.27
N LYS A 35 -4.02 24.49 0.00
CA LYS A 35 -4.23 23.45 1.02
C LYS A 35 -2.92 22.77 1.40
N LYS A 36 -2.23 23.28 2.44
CA LYS A 36 -0.93 22.76 2.92
C LYS A 36 -0.91 21.24 3.21
N TRP A 37 -2.04 20.64 3.60
CA TRP A 37 -2.13 19.20 3.90
C TRP A 37 -2.24 18.32 2.65
N LEU A 38 -2.63 18.88 1.50
CA LEU A 38 -2.99 18.10 0.32
C LEU A 38 -1.77 17.50 -0.38
N LEU A 39 -0.66 18.25 -0.51
CA LEU A 39 0.58 17.74 -1.09
C LEU A 39 1.17 16.56 -0.31
N PRO A 40 1.41 16.65 1.01
CA PRO A 40 1.94 15.50 1.73
C PRO A 40 0.95 14.32 1.69
N PHE A 41 -0.36 14.55 1.74
CA PHE A 41 -1.36 13.48 1.59
C PHE A 41 -1.21 12.76 0.23
N LEU A 42 -1.25 13.50 -0.88
CA LEU A 42 -1.19 12.92 -2.21
C LEU A 42 0.15 12.26 -2.51
N LYS A 43 1.27 12.81 -2.02
CA LYS A 43 2.57 12.13 -2.11
C LYS A 43 2.52 10.74 -1.47
N ASN A 44 1.90 10.60 -0.30
CA ASN A 44 1.76 9.29 0.33
C ASN A 44 0.87 8.36 -0.51
N VAL A 45 -0.28 8.84 -1.00
CA VAL A 45 -1.17 8.04 -1.86
C VAL A 45 -0.47 7.57 -3.14
N ILE A 46 0.27 8.46 -3.81
CA ILE A 46 1.06 8.10 -5.00
C ILE A 46 2.10 7.03 -4.66
N MET A 47 2.79 7.15 -3.51
CA MET A 47 3.76 6.15 -3.08
C MET A 47 3.10 4.79 -2.80
N VAL A 48 1.87 4.75 -2.26
CA VAL A 48 1.11 3.49 -2.09
C VAL A 48 0.97 2.78 -3.44
N PHE A 49 0.47 3.48 -4.46
CA PHE A 49 0.26 2.90 -5.78
C PHE A 49 1.57 2.54 -6.47
N ALA A 50 2.60 3.39 -6.38
CA ALA A 50 3.92 3.09 -6.93
C ALA A 50 4.52 1.82 -6.32
N LEU A 51 4.35 1.60 -5.01
CA LEU A 51 4.81 0.37 -4.33
C LEU A 51 3.99 -0.86 -4.75
N ILE A 52 2.67 -0.74 -4.88
CA ILE A 52 1.81 -1.83 -5.37
C ILE A 52 2.17 -2.20 -6.82
N GLY A 53 2.35 -1.21 -7.70
CA GLY A 53 2.77 -1.43 -9.07
C GLY A 53 4.16 -2.06 -9.15
N SER A 54 5.10 -1.58 -8.33
CA SER A 54 6.44 -2.17 -8.24
C SER A 54 6.39 -3.62 -7.73
N HIS A 55 5.57 -3.93 -6.73
CA HIS A 55 5.38 -5.30 -6.26
C HIS A 55 4.99 -6.24 -7.40
N GLN A 56 4.02 -5.86 -8.24
CA GLN A 56 3.60 -6.66 -9.40
C GLN A 56 4.72 -6.83 -10.45
N ILE A 57 5.52 -5.79 -10.69
CA ILE A 57 6.69 -5.88 -11.56
C ILE A 57 7.74 -6.84 -10.98
N PHE A 58 7.98 -6.80 -9.67
CA PHE A 58 8.95 -7.68 -9.00
C PHE A 58 8.46 -9.13 -8.96
N GLU A 59 7.16 -9.38 -8.81
CA GLU A 59 6.60 -10.72 -9.00
C GLU A 59 6.90 -11.22 -10.42
N PHE A 60 6.59 -10.44 -11.46
CA PHE A 60 6.91 -10.79 -12.84
C PHE A 60 8.41 -11.07 -13.03
N LEU A 61 9.28 -10.17 -12.58
CA LEU A 61 10.73 -10.32 -12.71
C LEU A 61 11.23 -11.57 -12.00
N SER A 62 10.70 -11.88 -10.82
CA SER A 62 11.07 -13.10 -10.09
C SER A 62 10.69 -14.36 -10.88
N LEU A 63 9.55 -14.35 -11.57
CA LEU A 63 9.08 -15.48 -12.39
C LEU A 63 9.86 -15.65 -13.69
N VAL A 64 10.41 -14.58 -14.25
CA VAL A 64 11.25 -14.63 -15.46
C VAL A 64 12.69 -15.04 -15.13
N THR A 65 13.22 -14.56 -14.00
CA THR A 65 14.60 -14.80 -13.57
C THR A 65 14.76 -16.03 -12.67
N ASN A 66 13.65 -16.63 -12.22
CA ASN A 66 13.61 -17.65 -11.18
C ASN A 66 14.41 -17.24 -9.92
N ASN A 67 14.29 -15.97 -9.51
CA ASN A 67 15.07 -15.41 -8.42
C ASN A 67 14.20 -15.08 -7.20
N GLN A 68 14.36 -15.86 -6.12
CA GLN A 68 13.65 -15.67 -4.86
C GLN A 68 13.93 -14.33 -4.17
N ILE A 69 15.12 -13.74 -4.37
CA ILE A 69 15.46 -12.45 -3.76
C ILE A 69 14.60 -11.34 -4.37
N ILE A 70 14.40 -11.38 -5.69
CA ILE A 70 13.53 -10.44 -6.40
C ILE A 70 12.10 -10.57 -5.88
N TYR A 71 11.60 -11.79 -5.70
CA TYR A 71 10.27 -11.98 -5.13
C TYR A 71 10.14 -11.41 -3.71
N LYS A 72 11.13 -11.67 -2.84
CA LYS A 72 11.17 -11.11 -1.47
C LYS A 72 11.16 -9.58 -1.47
N ILE A 73 11.90 -8.94 -2.37
CA ILE A 73 11.84 -7.47 -2.52
C ILE A 73 10.42 -7.04 -2.90
N GLY A 74 9.78 -7.73 -3.83
CA GLY A 74 8.37 -7.51 -4.18
C GLY A 74 7.44 -7.55 -2.95
N LEU A 75 7.60 -8.55 -2.10
CA LEU A 75 6.83 -8.65 -0.84
C LEU A 75 7.09 -7.46 0.10
N VAL A 76 8.34 -7.04 0.24
CA VAL A 76 8.68 -5.86 1.08
C VAL A 76 8.02 -4.60 0.54
N LEU A 77 8.01 -4.40 -0.77
CA LEU A 77 7.34 -3.26 -1.41
C LEU A 77 5.83 -3.29 -1.14
N SER A 78 5.21 -4.47 -1.28
CA SER A 78 3.78 -4.68 -1.04
C SER A 78 3.38 -4.28 0.37
N ILE A 79 4.04 -4.81 1.41
CA ILE A 79 3.68 -4.50 2.79
C ILE A 79 4.07 -3.06 3.18
N SER A 80 5.11 -2.49 2.56
CA SER A 80 5.52 -1.09 2.77
C SER A 80 4.46 -0.09 2.33
N SER A 81 3.58 -0.46 1.38
CA SER A 81 2.44 0.37 0.98
C SER A 81 1.51 0.71 2.17
N MET A 82 1.41 -0.18 3.16
CA MET A 82 0.60 0.03 4.35
C MET A 82 1.10 1.18 5.23
N TYR A 83 2.40 1.41 5.31
CA TYR A 83 2.97 2.55 6.03
C TYR A 83 2.47 3.87 5.43
N PHE A 84 2.57 4.01 4.10
CA PHE A 84 2.13 5.21 3.40
C PHE A 84 0.61 5.40 3.46
N LEU A 85 -0.17 4.31 3.45
CA LEU A 85 -1.62 4.37 3.68
C LEU A 85 -1.95 4.96 5.06
N ILE A 86 -1.35 4.43 6.13
CA ILE A 86 -1.60 4.94 7.50
C ILE A 86 -1.09 6.39 7.63
N ARG A 87 0.08 6.70 7.05
CA ARG A 87 0.64 8.06 7.04
C ARG A 87 -0.26 9.05 6.30
N SER A 88 -0.91 8.63 5.22
CA SER A 88 -1.88 9.45 4.50
C SER A 88 -3.09 9.82 5.37
N LEU A 89 -3.59 8.88 6.19
CA LEU A 89 -4.66 9.14 7.16
C LEU A 89 -4.22 10.10 8.27
N GLU A 90 -2.99 9.96 8.78
CA GLU A 90 -2.45 10.89 9.80
C GLU A 90 -2.48 12.34 9.32
N ILE A 91 -2.12 12.56 8.05
CA ILE A 91 -2.09 13.88 7.43
C ILE A 91 -3.51 14.44 7.27
N ILE A 92 -4.45 13.63 6.78
CA ILE A 92 -5.85 14.06 6.65
C ILE A 92 -6.42 14.41 8.02
N LEU A 93 -6.31 13.49 8.98
CA LEU A 93 -6.91 13.62 10.29
C LEU A 93 -6.17 14.62 11.20
N ASN A 94 -4.98 15.06 10.78
CA ASN A 94 -4.07 15.89 11.58
C ASN A 94 -3.85 15.30 12.98
N ARG A 95 -3.65 13.98 13.05
CA ARG A 95 -3.53 13.22 14.29
C ARG A 95 -2.42 12.19 14.19
N ASN A 96 -1.76 11.93 15.31
CA ASN A 96 -0.77 10.87 15.40
C ASN A 96 -1.48 9.51 15.50
N LEU A 97 -1.49 8.76 14.39
CA LEU A 97 -1.95 7.37 14.33
C LEU A 97 -0.79 6.39 14.45
N ARG A 98 0.36 6.85 14.96
CA ARG A 98 1.56 6.04 15.18
C ARG A 98 1.97 5.26 13.93
N SER A 99 1.87 5.84 12.74
CA SER A 99 2.27 5.20 11.47
C SER A 99 3.68 4.62 11.54
N LYS A 100 4.60 5.26 12.28
CA LYS A 100 5.96 4.77 12.53
C LYS A 100 6.02 3.38 13.17
N LEU A 101 5.02 2.95 13.96
CA LEU A 101 4.96 1.59 14.50
C LEU A 101 4.80 0.53 13.39
N SER A 102 4.16 0.88 12.28
CA SER A 102 4.07 -0.05 11.14
C SER A 102 5.44 -0.34 10.52
N LEU A 103 6.40 0.60 10.58
CA LEU A 103 7.77 0.36 10.12
C LEU A 103 8.47 -0.74 10.93
N ILE A 104 8.18 -0.84 12.24
CA ILE A 104 8.73 -1.90 13.09
C ILE A 104 8.18 -3.26 12.65
N ILE A 105 6.86 -3.35 12.40
CA ILE A 105 6.20 -4.56 11.90
C ILE A 105 6.76 -4.95 10.52
N ILE A 106 6.87 -3.98 9.60
CA ILE A 106 7.43 -4.17 8.26
C ILE A 106 8.88 -4.66 8.36
N GLY A 107 9.71 -4.05 9.22
CA GLY A 107 11.10 -4.44 9.42
C GLY A 107 11.24 -5.87 9.95
N ALA A 108 10.49 -6.22 11.00
CA ALA A 108 10.50 -7.56 11.58
C ALA A 108 10.12 -8.64 10.54
N ILE A 109 9.11 -8.36 9.72
CA ILE A 109 8.64 -9.30 8.69
C ILE A 109 9.55 -9.36 7.50
N THR A 110 10.20 -8.25 7.16
CA THR A 110 11.26 -8.24 6.15
C THR A 110 12.40 -9.16 6.59
N ILE A 111 12.90 -9.01 7.82
CA ILE A 111 13.94 -9.89 8.37
C ILE A 111 13.49 -11.36 8.31
N HIS A 112 12.29 -11.64 8.82
CA HIS A 112 11.71 -12.99 8.79
C HIS A 112 11.64 -13.55 7.35
N ALA A 113 11.13 -12.79 6.37
CA ALA A 113 11.03 -13.23 4.99
C ALA A 113 12.39 -13.52 4.35
N PHE A 114 13.43 -12.76 4.71
CA PHE A 114 14.78 -13.00 4.18
C PHE A 114 15.48 -14.21 4.81
N LEU A 115 15.18 -14.54 6.07
CA LEU A 115 15.72 -15.72 6.76
C LEU A 115 15.07 -17.04 6.32
N ILE A 116 13.88 -16.99 5.72
CA ILE A 116 13.13 -18.20 5.33
C ILE A 116 13.39 -18.59 3.88
N GLU A 117 13.64 -19.88 3.64
CA GLU A 117 13.70 -20.45 2.29
C GLU A 117 12.33 -20.41 1.60
N MET A 118 12.34 -20.10 0.31
CA MET A 118 11.15 -20.16 -0.53
C MET A 118 11.15 -21.43 -1.37
N SER A 119 9.99 -22.06 -1.53
CA SER A 119 9.81 -23.09 -2.56
C SER A 119 9.29 -22.44 -3.83
N PHE A 120 9.80 -22.90 -4.98
CA PHE A 120 9.25 -22.56 -6.28
C PHE A 120 8.37 -23.73 -6.75
N GLU A 121 7.06 -23.54 -6.73
CA GLU A 121 6.08 -24.56 -7.07
C GLU A 121 5.07 -23.96 -8.06
N GLY A 122 4.69 -24.70 -9.10
CA GLY A 122 3.62 -24.29 -10.02
C GLY A 122 3.80 -22.90 -10.66
N TYR A 123 5.04 -22.51 -11.00
CA TYR A 123 5.39 -21.17 -11.51
C TYR A 123 5.17 -20.03 -10.52
N SER A 124 5.36 -20.28 -9.22
CA SER A 124 5.23 -19.25 -8.18
C SER A 124 6.18 -19.50 -7.02
N PHE A 125 6.67 -18.41 -6.41
CA PHE A 125 7.43 -18.48 -5.18
C PHE A 125 6.48 -18.47 -3.97
N TYR A 126 6.66 -19.45 -3.10
CA TYR A 126 5.93 -19.53 -1.83
C TYR A 126 6.90 -19.45 -0.67
N LEU A 127 6.58 -18.62 0.31
CA LEU A 127 7.12 -18.78 1.65
C LEU A 127 6.66 -20.15 2.18
N ARG A 128 7.57 -20.97 2.73
CA ARG A 128 7.18 -22.26 3.31
C ARG A 128 6.03 -22.09 4.30
N HIS A 129 4.96 -22.85 4.11
CA HIS A 129 3.61 -22.74 4.70
C HIS A 129 3.44 -21.74 5.87
N ASN A 130 4.01 -22.02 7.05
CA ASN A 130 3.84 -21.17 8.24
C ASN A 130 4.30 -19.72 8.03
N SER A 131 5.28 -19.50 7.17
CA SER A 131 5.82 -18.16 6.87
C SER A 131 4.91 -17.34 5.96
N ALA A 132 4.17 -17.98 5.05
CA ALA A 132 3.14 -17.31 4.26
C ALA A 132 2.02 -16.78 5.16
N PHE A 133 1.62 -17.58 6.16
CA PHE A 133 0.63 -17.17 7.15
C PHE A 133 1.09 -15.97 8.00
N ILE A 134 2.35 -15.96 8.46
CA ILE A 134 2.93 -14.83 9.20
C ILE A 134 2.87 -13.54 8.36
N TRP A 135 3.28 -13.62 7.09
CA TRP A 135 3.29 -12.48 6.19
C TRP A 135 1.86 -11.95 5.94
N ALA A 136 0.93 -12.84 5.59
CA ALA A 136 -0.47 -12.48 5.34
C ALA A 136 -1.15 -11.90 6.60
N SER A 137 -0.87 -12.48 7.78
CA SER A 137 -1.43 -12.02 9.05
C SER A 137 -1.05 -10.60 9.37
N ALA A 138 0.20 -10.23 9.11
CA ALA A 138 0.65 -8.88 9.39
C ALA A 138 0.17 -7.85 8.38
N TRP A 139 0.10 -8.23 7.10
CA TRP A 139 -0.54 -7.41 6.08
C TRP A 139 -2.00 -7.14 6.50
N MET A 140 -2.74 -8.18 6.88
CA MET A 140 -4.12 -8.08 7.36
C MET A 140 -4.24 -7.22 8.63
N LEU A 141 -3.32 -7.38 9.59
CA LEU A 141 -3.30 -6.57 10.81
C LEU A 141 -3.16 -5.07 10.50
N LEU A 142 -2.20 -4.70 9.64
CA LEU A 142 -2.01 -3.31 9.22
C LEU A 142 -3.22 -2.78 8.45
N PHE A 143 -3.84 -3.64 7.63
CA PHE A 143 -5.03 -3.31 6.86
C PHE A 143 -6.24 -3.04 7.76
N ILE A 144 -6.50 -3.91 8.73
CA ILE A 144 -7.56 -3.72 9.73
C ILE A 144 -7.29 -2.45 10.55
N TYR A 145 -6.03 -2.24 10.95
CA TYR A 145 -5.63 -1.04 11.69
C TYR A 145 -5.96 0.24 10.91
N PHE A 146 -5.56 0.31 9.65
CA PHE A 146 -5.89 1.42 8.75
C PHE A 146 -7.41 1.68 8.69
N HIS A 147 -8.23 0.63 8.54
CA HIS A 147 -9.69 0.76 8.46
C HIS A 147 -10.30 1.30 9.74
N ILE A 148 -9.88 0.78 10.90
CA ILE A 148 -10.34 1.27 12.21
C ILE A 148 -10.00 2.76 12.36
N CYS A 149 -8.79 3.16 11.98
CA CYS A 149 -8.35 4.55 12.00
C CYS A 149 -9.18 5.44 11.07
N ALA A 150 -9.48 4.99 9.84
CA ALA A 150 -10.30 5.73 8.89
C ALA A 150 -11.75 5.92 9.40
N LEU A 151 -12.37 4.84 9.89
CA LEU A 151 -13.75 4.86 10.39
C LEU A 151 -13.91 5.75 11.64
N LYS A 152 -13.04 5.56 12.63
CA LYS A 152 -13.06 6.39 13.85
C LYS A 152 -12.64 7.84 13.53
N GLY A 153 -11.67 7.99 12.64
CA GLY A 153 -11.13 9.26 12.17
C GLY A 153 -12.18 10.17 11.53
N ARG A 154 -13.06 9.59 10.71
CA ARG A 154 -14.13 10.31 9.99
C ARG A 154 -14.99 11.18 10.91
N LYS A 155 -15.23 10.73 12.16
CA LYS A 155 -16.04 11.47 13.15
C LYS A 155 -15.42 12.82 13.55
N PHE A 156 -14.11 13.00 13.36
CA PHE A 156 -13.39 14.23 13.71
C PHE A 156 -13.30 15.24 12.57
N LEU A 157 -13.88 14.94 11.39
CA LEU A 157 -13.83 15.79 10.20
C LEU A 157 -15.19 16.45 9.91
N GLN A 158 -15.95 16.81 10.95
CA GLN A 158 -17.30 17.34 10.78
C GLN A 158 -17.31 18.65 10.00
N ASP A 159 -16.28 19.48 10.19
CA ASP A 159 -16.18 20.82 9.61
C ASP A 159 -15.34 20.90 8.33
N ASP A 160 -14.69 19.80 7.89
CA ASP A 160 -13.88 19.75 6.66
C ASP A 160 -14.49 18.78 5.64
N SER A 161 -15.42 19.30 4.83
CA SER A 161 -16.16 18.55 3.81
C SER A 161 -15.24 17.87 2.79
N SER A 162 -14.10 18.49 2.44
CA SER A 162 -13.13 17.93 1.49
C SER A 162 -12.48 16.68 2.05
N LYS A 163 -11.98 16.75 3.29
CA LYS A 163 -11.34 15.59 3.95
C LYS A 163 -12.34 14.48 4.23
N LYS A 164 -13.56 14.83 4.64
CA LYS A 164 -14.64 13.87 4.88
C LYS A 164 -15.03 13.14 3.60
N ALA A 165 -15.12 13.84 2.47
CA ALA A 165 -15.36 13.22 1.16
C ALA A 165 -14.25 12.24 0.78
N ILE A 166 -12.98 12.61 0.98
CA ILE A 166 -11.83 11.72 0.70
C ILE A 166 -11.88 10.45 1.55
N ILE A 167 -12.06 10.55 2.87
CA ILE A 167 -12.18 9.35 3.72
C ILE A 167 -13.41 8.53 3.33
N THR A 168 -14.52 9.17 2.99
CA THR A 168 -15.73 8.45 2.55
C THR A 168 -15.47 7.70 1.25
N TYR A 169 -14.78 8.30 0.28
CA TYR A 169 -14.40 7.62 -0.96
C TYR A 169 -13.45 6.45 -0.69
N LEU A 170 -12.43 6.66 0.15
CA LEU A 170 -11.50 5.60 0.55
C LEU A 170 -12.21 4.42 1.24
N LEU A 171 -13.30 4.66 1.98
CA LEU A 171 -14.10 3.59 2.60
C LEU A 171 -15.11 2.97 1.61
N ALA A 172 -15.68 3.77 0.71
CA ALA A 172 -16.70 3.35 -0.26
C ALA A 172 -16.10 2.45 -1.37
N THR A 173 -14.85 2.69 -1.78
CA THR A 173 -14.12 1.79 -2.69
C THR A 173 -13.98 0.36 -2.16
N PHE A 174 -14.28 0.11 -0.88
CA PHE A 174 -14.23 -1.21 -0.25
C PHE A 174 -15.58 -1.67 0.33
N GLY A 175 -16.70 -1.12 -0.14
CA GLY A 175 -18.05 -1.65 0.14
C GLY A 175 -18.63 -1.33 1.52
N MET A 176 -17.98 -0.49 2.34
CA MET A 176 -18.52 -0.09 3.64
C MET A 176 -19.34 1.19 3.55
N TYR A 177 -20.60 1.07 3.10
CA TYR A 177 -21.60 2.10 3.34
C TYR A 177 -22.20 1.93 4.74
N PRO A 178 -22.07 2.91 5.65
CA PRO A 178 -23.01 3.00 6.75
C PRO A 178 -24.34 3.53 6.18
N LYS A 179 -25.43 2.82 6.43
CA LYS A 179 -26.77 3.37 6.27
C LYS A 179 -26.87 4.64 7.12
N ASN A 180 -27.34 5.72 6.49
CA ASN A 180 -27.70 6.96 7.19
C ASN A 180 -28.79 6.69 8.23
#